data_AF-A0A3B9ET38-F1
#
_entry.id   AF-A0A3B9ET38-F1
#
_cell.length_a   1.000
_cell.length_b   1.000
_cell.length_c   1.000
_cell.angle_alpha   90.00
_cell.angle_beta   90.00
_cell.angle_gamma   90.00
#
_symmetry.space_group_name_H-M   'P 1'
#
loop_
_entity.id
_entity.type
_entity.pdbx_description
1 polymer ?
#
loop_
_entity_poly.entity_id
_entity_poly.type
_entity_poly.pdbx_seq_one_letter_code
_entity_poly.pdbx_strand_id
1 'polypeptide(L)'
;MPRWKEYDWDLMVRRKAPVPLIAAALLLSYWVATAESGSITAVKCKADHAELMDALEDIRESAVTQINAQIAQTNDPQRVEALTAMRERAWDEEEAHRGRAQQTYFDCLNAARPGN
;
A
#
# COMPACT_ATOMS: atom_id res chain seq x y z
N MET A 1 54.41 -14.07 -38.60
CA MET A 1 53.27 -14.70 -37.89
C MET A 1 53.83 -15.43 -36.67
N PRO A 2 53.19 -15.49 -35.48
CA PRO A 2 51.96 -14.82 -35.00
C PRO A 2 52.22 -13.92 -33.75
N ARG A 3 51.58 -12.78 -33.42
CA ARG A 3 50.19 -12.23 -33.44
C ARG A 3 49.16 -12.81 -32.44
N TRP A 4 49.56 -13.34 -31.28
CA TRP A 4 48.61 -13.80 -30.24
C TRP A 4 48.98 -13.51 -28.78
N LYS A 5 49.55 -12.34 -28.43
CA LYS A 5 49.90 -12.06 -27.02
C LYS A 5 49.53 -10.68 -26.46
N GLU A 6 48.56 -9.98 -27.05
CA GLU A 6 48.19 -8.63 -26.58
C GLU A 6 46.69 -8.38 -26.34
N TYR A 7 45.88 -9.43 -26.28
CA TYR A 7 44.55 -9.35 -25.68
C TYR A 7 44.57 -10.31 -24.49
N ASP A 8 44.44 -9.90 -23.22
CA ASP A 8 43.12 -9.62 -22.67
C ASP A 8 43.14 -8.94 -21.27
N TRP A 9 44.24 -8.29 -20.87
CA TRP A 9 44.31 -7.67 -19.53
C TRP A 9 43.38 -6.45 -19.41
N ASP A 10 43.30 -5.63 -20.46
CA ASP A 10 42.49 -4.40 -20.47
C ASP A 10 40.98 -4.69 -20.53
N LEU A 11 40.61 -5.83 -21.12
CA LEU A 11 39.21 -6.28 -21.25
C LEU A 11 38.68 -6.86 -19.93
N MET A 12 39.55 -7.46 -19.10
CA MET A 12 39.21 -7.92 -17.76
C MET A 12 39.02 -6.77 -16.76
N VAL A 13 39.74 -5.66 -16.91
CA VAL A 13 39.58 -4.47 -16.05
C VAL A 13 38.29 -3.70 -16.39
N ARG A 14 37.93 -3.60 -17.68
CA ARG A 14 36.70 -2.91 -18.12
C ARG A 14 35.41 -3.72 -17.92
N ARG A 15 35.48 -5.06 -17.86
CA ARG A 15 34.32 -5.94 -17.60
C ARG A 15 34.00 -6.16 -16.14
N LYS A 16 34.84 -5.70 -15.21
CA LYS A 16 34.42 -5.52 -13.82
C LYS A 16 33.51 -4.30 -13.77
N ALA A 17 32.25 -4.50 -14.16
CA ALA A 17 31.15 -3.74 -13.58
C ALA A 17 31.45 -3.60 -12.09
N PRO A 18 31.21 -2.45 -11.44
CA PRO A 18 31.63 -2.23 -10.06
C PRO A 18 30.79 -3.12 -9.13
N VAL A 19 31.12 -4.40 -9.08
CA VAL A 19 30.55 -5.45 -8.25
C VAL A 19 30.45 -4.97 -6.80
N PRO A 20 31.44 -4.27 -6.21
CA PRO A 20 31.27 -3.75 -4.85
C PRO A 20 30.19 -2.67 -4.73
N LEU A 21 30.00 -1.82 -5.75
CA LEU A 21 28.95 -0.79 -5.73
C LEU A 21 27.56 -1.39 -5.96
N ILE A 22 27.46 -2.39 -6.84
CA ILE A 22 26.21 -3.14 -7.06
C ILE A 22 25.84 -3.92 -5.80
N ALA A 23 26.80 -4.59 -5.16
CA ALA A 23 26.58 -5.30 -3.90
C ALA A 23 26.19 -4.34 -2.77
N ALA A 24 26.82 -3.16 -2.67
CA ALA A 24 26.45 -2.15 -1.69
C ALA A 24 25.04 -1.58 -1.94
N ALA A 25 24.66 -1.35 -3.19
CA ALA A 25 23.31 -0.91 -3.55
C ALA A 25 22.27 -1.99 -3.24
N LEU A 26 22.58 -3.26 -3.50
CA LEU A 26 21.71 -4.38 -3.16
C LEU A 26 21.56 -4.54 -1.64
N LEU A 27 22.65 -4.42 -0.88
CA LEU A 27 22.62 -4.45 0.58
C LEU A 27 21.85 -3.27 1.17
N LEU A 28 22.03 -2.05 0.63
CA LEU A 28 21.25 -0.88 1.02
C LEU A 28 19.77 -1.03 0.70
N SER A 29 19.42 -1.56 -0.48
CA SER A 29 18.03 -1.82 -0.86
C SER A 29 17.38 -2.89 0.02
N TYR A 30 18.13 -3.92 0.40
CA TYR A 30 17.68 -4.93 1.35
C TYR A 30 17.51 -4.34 2.76
N TRP A 31 18.40 -3.44 3.17
CA TRP A 31 18.29 -2.73 4.44
C TRP A 31 17.09 -1.80 4.46
N VAL A 32 16.82 -1.03 3.40
CA VAL A 32 15.62 -0.19 3.28
C VAL A 32 14.34 -1.04 3.29
N ALA A 33 14.32 -2.15 2.54
CA ALA A 33 13.17 -3.05 2.50
C ALA A 33 12.89 -3.76 3.84
N THR A 34 13.92 -4.00 4.65
CA THR A 34 13.79 -4.67 5.97
C THR A 34 13.68 -3.68 7.14
N ALA A 35 14.11 -2.42 6.98
CA ALA A 35 14.03 -1.41 8.04
C ALA A 35 12.60 -0.90 8.25
N GLU A 36 11.75 -0.91 7.21
CA GLU A 36 10.33 -0.57 7.33
C GLU A 36 9.47 -1.69 7.95
N SER A 37 10.02 -2.91 8.09
CA SER A 37 9.45 -3.93 8.97
C SER A 37 9.75 -3.64 10.46
N GLY A 38 9.98 -2.37 10.79
CA GLY A 38 10.11 -1.85 12.14
C GLY A 38 9.00 -2.43 13.00
N SER A 39 9.42 -3.02 14.12
CA SER A 39 8.58 -3.70 15.12
C SER A 39 7.18 -3.09 15.20
N ILE A 40 6.15 -3.94 15.16
CA ILE A 40 4.77 -3.50 15.41
C ILE A 40 4.75 -2.80 16.77
N THR A 41 4.58 -1.48 16.78
CA THR A 41 4.48 -0.66 17.98
C THR A 41 3.06 -0.13 18.11
N ALA A 42 2.63 0.17 19.34
CA ALA A 42 1.32 0.78 19.56
C ALA A 42 1.15 2.12 18.81
N VAL A 43 2.24 2.87 18.60
CA VAL A 43 2.24 4.12 17.83
C VAL A 43 1.95 3.85 16.36
N LYS A 44 2.61 2.84 15.77
CA LYS A 44 2.37 2.43 14.38
C LYS A 44 0.94 1.92 14.19
N CYS A 45 0.44 1.05 15.08
CA CYS A 45 -0.94 0.58 15.04
C CYS A 45 -1.97 1.73 15.04
N LYS A 46 -1.72 2.78 15.82
CA LYS A 46 -2.61 3.95 15.89
C LYS A 46 -2.53 4.80 14.61
N ALA A 47 -1.33 4.98 14.06
CA ALA A 47 -1.14 5.72 12.80
C ALA A 47 -1.82 4.99 11.64
N ASP A 48 -1.57 3.69 11.48
CA ASP A 48 -2.14 2.86 10.42
C ASP A 48 -3.67 2.79 10.53
N HIS A 49 -4.22 2.73 11.76
CA HIS A 49 -5.67 2.79 11.97
C HIS A 49 -6.26 4.14 11.58
N ALA A 50 -5.59 5.26 11.90
CA ALA A 50 -6.06 6.58 11.50
C ALA A 50 -6.06 6.73 9.96
N GLU A 51 -4.98 6.33 9.30
CA GLU A 51 -4.88 6.34 7.84
C GLU A 51 -5.95 5.46 7.18
N LEU A 52 -6.21 4.28 7.74
CA LEU A 52 -7.27 3.39 7.24
C LEU A 52 -8.66 4.00 7.40
N MET A 53 -8.94 4.66 8.52
CA MET A 53 -10.24 5.32 8.74
C MET A 53 -10.45 6.49 7.78
N ASP A 54 -9.42 7.32 7.56
CA ASP A 54 -9.48 8.42 6.60
C ASP A 54 -9.71 7.88 5.17
N ALA A 55 -9.00 6.82 4.77
CA ALA A 55 -9.18 6.20 3.47
C ALA A 55 -10.59 5.61 3.26
N LEU A 56 -11.19 5.02 4.30
CA LEU A 56 -12.56 4.50 4.23
C LEU A 56 -13.59 5.63 4.04
N GLU A 57 -13.38 6.76 4.73
CA GLU A 57 -14.24 7.93 4.59
C GLU A 57 -14.15 8.54 3.19
N ASP A 58 -12.94 8.68 2.64
CA ASP A 58 -12.70 9.17 1.28
C ASP A 58 -13.38 8.28 0.22
N ILE A 59 -13.29 6.95 0.38
CA ILE A 59 -13.93 5.99 -0.53
C ILE A 59 -15.46 6.16 -0.49
N ARG A 60 -16.04 6.26 0.71
CA ARG A 60 -17.50 6.48 0.88
C ARG A 60 -17.93 7.80 0.25
N GLU A 61 -17.22 8.89 0.52
CA GLU A 61 -17.54 10.21 -0.03
C GLU A 61 -17.48 10.22 -1.56
N SER A 62 -16.45 9.62 -2.14
CA SER A 62 -16.31 9.46 -3.59
C SER A 62 -17.47 8.65 -4.19
N ALA A 63 -17.82 7.51 -3.58
CA ALA A 63 -18.93 6.67 -4.04
C ALA A 63 -20.28 7.41 -3.98
N VAL A 64 -20.58 8.06 -2.85
CA VAL A 64 -21.83 8.82 -2.68
C VAL A 64 -21.89 9.99 -3.66
N THR A 65 -20.79 10.69 -3.88
CA THR A 65 -20.72 11.81 -4.84
C THR A 65 -21.00 11.34 -6.26
N GLN A 66 -20.40 10.23 -6.68
CA GLN A 66 -20.64 9.65 -8.01
C GLN A 66 -22.09 9.19 -8.17
N ILE A 67 -22.66 8.55 -7.15
CA ILE A 67 -24.06 8.10 -7.18
C ILE A 67 -25.02 9.30 -7.25
N ASN A 68 -24.78 10.34 -6.45
CA ASN A 68 -25.59 11.56 -6.49
C ASN A 68 -25.51 12.26 -7.85
N ALA A 69 -24.34 12.28 -8.49
CA ALA A 69 -24.19 12.79 -9.85
C ALA A 69 -25.00 11.96 -10.86
N GLN A 70 -25.05 10.63 -10.72
CA GLN A 70 -25.87 9.78 -11.58
C GLN A 70 -27.37 9.98 -11.34
N ILE A 71 -27.80 10.20 -10.09
CA ILE A 71 -29.19 10.53 -9.76
C ILE A 71 -29.59 11.85 -10.44
N ALA A 72 -28.74 12.88 -10.36
CA ALA A 72 -29.00 14.17 -10.99
C ALA A 72 -29.07 14.11 -12.53
N GLN A 73 -28.49 13.08 -13.14
CA GLN A 73 -28.46 12.90 -14.60
C GLN A 73 -29.61 12.03 -15.15
N THR A 74 -30.44 11.45 -14.29
CA THR A 74 -31.52 10.56 -14.70
C THR A 74 -32.89 11.06 -14.23
N ASN A 75 -33.89 10.93 -15.10
CA ASN A 75 -35.29 11.20 -14.77
C ASN A 75 -36.12 9.91 -14.62
N ASP A 76 -35.49 8.75 -14.79
CA ASP A 76 -36.12 7.43 -14.62
C ASP A 76 -36.29 7.11 -13.12
N PRO A 77 -37.53 7.02 -12.60
CA PRO A 77 -37.78 6.74 -11.19
C PRO A 77 -37.22 5.40 -10.71
N GLN A 78 -37.23 4.37 -11.55
CA GLN A 78 -36.71 3.04 -11.18
C GLN A 78 -35.19 3.09 -11.00
N ARG A 79 -34.52 3.85 -11.87
CA ARG A 79 -33.08 4.07 -11.78
C ARG A 79 -32.71 4.91 -10.57
N VAL A 80 -33.50 5.94 -10.25
CA VAL A 80 -33.29 6.76 -9.03
C VAL A 80 -33.42 5.90 -7.78
N GLU A 81 -34.43 5.03 -7.70
CA GLU A 81 -34.62 4.12 -6.56
C GLU A 81 -33.43 3.16 -6.41
N ALA A 82 -32.98 2.54 -7.51
CA ALA A 82 -31.82 1.66 -7.50
C ALA A 82 -30.53 2.38 -7.06
N LEU A 83 -30.28 3.59 -7.56
CA LEU A 83 -29.13 4.40 -7.17
C LEU A 83 -29.20 4.84 -5.72
N THR A 84 -30.39 5.19 -5.23
CA THR A 84 -30.60 5.52 -3.81
C THR A 84 -30.29 4.32 -2.93
N ALA A 85 -30.74 3.12 -3.30
CA ALA A 85 -30.39 1.89 -2.59
C ALA A 85 -28.89 1.59 -2.63
N MET A 86 -28.19 1.86 -3.74
CA MET A 86 -26.73 1.73 -3.81
C MET A 86 -26.02 2.72 -2.87
N ARG A 87 -26.54 3.95 -2.75
CA ARG A 87 -26.00 4.96 -1.84
C ARG A 87 -26.07 4.48 -0.38
N GLU A 88 -27.20 3.93 0.04
CA GLU A 88 -27.36 3.41 1.40
C GLU A 88 -26.41 2.20 1.64
N ARG A 89 -26.26 1.31 0.66
CA ARG A 89 -25.29 0.21 0.78
C ARG A 89 -23.85 0.68 0.93
N ALA A 90 -23.46 1.79 0.30
CA ALA A 90 -22.12 2.35 0.47
C ALA A 90 -21.86 2.78 1.93
N TRP A 91 -22.89 3.22 2.65
CA TRP A 91 -22.80 3.48 4.09
C TRP A 91 -22.70 2.20 4.90
N ASP A 92 -23.54 1.20 4.60
CA ASP A 92 -23.51 -0.10 5.29
C ASP A 92 -22.15 -0.80 5.12
N GLU A 93 -21.58 -0.73 3.91
CA GLU A 93 -20.26 -1.28 3.61
C GLU A 93 -19.16 -0.56 4.37
N GLU A 94 -19.20 0.78 4.41
CA GLU A 94 -18.23 1.58 5.15
C GLU A 94 -18.27 1.23 6.65
N GLU A 95 -19.45 1.14 7.26
CA GLU A 95 -19.59 0.73 8.67
C GLU A 95 -19.04 -0.69 8.90
N ALA A 96 -19.30 -1.63 7.98
CA ALA A 96 -18.72 -2.97 8.05
C ALA A 96 -17.17 -2.96 7.91
N HIS A 97 -16.63 -2.03 7.12
CA HIS A 97 -15.19 -1.82 7.03
C HIS A 97 -14.62 -1.18 8.30
N ARG A 98 -15.30 -0.20 8.91
CA ARG A 98 -14.92 0.39 10.21
C ARG A 98 -14.86 -0.67 11.30
N GLY A 99 -15.84 -1.57 11.37
CA GLY A 99 -15.84 -2.68 12.33
C GLY A 99 -14.61 -3.59 12.17
N ARG A 100 -14.24 -3.92 10.93
CA ARG A 100 -13.04 -4.73 10.64
C ARG A 100 -11.74 -3.97 10.92
N ALA A 101 -11.69 -2.67 10.61
CA ALA A 101 -10.54 -1.82 10.92
C ALA A 101 -10.30 -1.76 12.44
N GLN A 102 -11.36 -1.64 13.22
CA GLN A 102 -11.29 -1.63 14.68
C GLN A 102 -10.76 -2.95 15.25
N GLN A 103 -11.21 -4.10 14.71
CA GLN A 103 -10.69 -5.40 15.11
C GLN A 103 -9.21 -5.54 14.76
N THR A 104 -8.82 -5.15 13.54
CA THR A 104 -7.42 -5.16 13.08
C THR A 104 -6.53 -4.31 13.97
N TYR A 105 -7.02 -3.15 14.43
CA TYR A 105 -6.30 -2.29 15.37
C TYR A 105 -6.06 -2.96 16.72
N PHE A 106 -7.07 -3.63 17.28
CA PHE A 106 -6.91 -4.37 18.53
C PHE A 106 -5.93 -5.52 18.40
N ASP A 107 -5.98 -6.26 17.29
CA ASP A 107 -5.03 -7.33 17.00
C ASP A 107 -3.60 -6.79 16.87
N CYS A 108 -3.43 -5.65 16.21
CA CYS A 108 -2.15 -4.95 16.12
C CYS A 108 -1.63 -4.53 17.49
N LEU A 109 -2.47 -3.94 18.34
CA LEU A 109 -2.09 -3.58 19.71
C LEU A 109 -1.71 -4.79 20.58
N ASN A 110 -2.41 -5.91 20.41
CA ASN A 110 -2.09 -7.14 21.13
C ASN A 110 -0.76 -7.72 20.66
N ALA A 111 -0.46 -7.68 19.36
CA ALA A 111 0.84 -8.08 18.82
C ALA A 111 1.99 -7.13 19.22
N ALA A 112 1.68 -5.84 19.40
CA ALA A 112 2.64 -4.82 19.83
C ALA A 112 3.00 -4.89 21.32
N ARG A 113 2.22 -5.62 22.14
CA ARG A 113 2.56 -5.80 23.55
C ARG A 113 3.71 -6.79 23.67
N PRO A 114 4.87 -6.39 24.25
CA PRO A 114 5.88 -7.36 24.63
C PRO A 114 5.24 -8.34 25.63
N GLY A 115 5.31 -9.63 25.32
CA GLY A 115 4.70 -10.67 26.15
C GLY A 115 5.23 -10.66 27.59
N ASN A 116 4.37 -11.09 28.52
CA ASN A 116 4.80 -11.71 29.77
C ASN A 116 5.73 -12.89 29.51
#